data_AF-A0A5C8S364-F1
#
_entry.id   AF-A0A5C8S364-F1
#
_cell.length_a   1.000
_cell.length_b   1.000
_cell.length_c   1.000
_cell.angle_alpha   90.00
_cell.angle_beta   90.00
_cell.angle_gamma   90.00
#
_symmetry.space_group_name_H-M   'P 1'
#
loop_
_entity.id
_entity.type
_entity.pdbx_description
1 polymer ?
#
loop_
_entity_poly.entity_id
_entity_poly.type
_entity_poly.pdbx_seq_one_letter_code
_entity_poly.pdbx_strand_id
1 'polypeptide(L)'
;MPEAEKSAEELLNRTNEQAVERAFGAENRNKLIDQYFVSSRNSIEAAGAWQHVYRLLLWSDPTTGLAHCYESDKSQPGKPWYARSLAFHSWLADGFGVQPAVLAKEIDWLFVKACSDLAAAAVKREERLASAASRQRAPYAGRAFPEPGADPELAGIIQDVMRPYLSGAPSDAEWRVLTQKVRQFLAVQNKRKNLVGEGFEDVLAQVIRRACRLSNSSVQSRRLLYEIPGFNRARSGGKENKVDLAINQPSMRTIVTAKWSVRADREKQFASDYEEYCNAESEGKKFNYVFVTNEFDPARLMRACDALFRNNLMFDYIVHINTSAVMAAYNVPDNPSIDKTRERVFQHIREGRLISLENWLDLIVRQ
;
A
#
# COMPACT_ATOMS: atom_id res chain seq x y z
N MET A 1 -37.21 6.65 -19.35
CA MET A 1 -36.58 6.98 -18.05
C MET A 1 -36.58 8.50 -17.89
N PRO A 2 -37.27 9.06 -16.90
CA PRO A 2 -37.37 10.51 -16.72
C PRO A 2 -36.04 11.08 -16.19
N GLU A 3 -35.65 12.29 -16.62
CA GLU A 3 -34.39 12.97 -16.26
C GLU A 3 -34.15 13.08 -14.75
N ALA A 4 -35.20 13.06 -13.93
CA ALA A 4 -35.12 13.09 -12.47
C ALA A 4 -34.49 11.82 -11.86
N GLU A 5 -34.69 10.64 -12.47
CA GLU A 5 -34.11 9.38 -12.00
C GLU A 5 -32.61 9.32 -12.30
N LYS A 6 -32.19 9.79 -13.48
CA LYS A 6 -30.77 9.94 -13.83
C LYS A 6 -30.06 10.91 -12.90
N SER A 7 -30.69 12.04 -12.58
CA SER A 7 -30.12 13.05 -11.70
C SER A 7 -29.89 12.52 -10.27
N ALA A 8 -30.80 11.71 -9.74
CA ALA A 8 -30.68 11.12 -8.40
C ALA A 8 -29.61 10.02 -8.34
N GLU A 9 -29.51 9.16 -9.36
CA GLU A 9 -28.50 8.12 -9.46
C GLU A 9 -27.09 8.71 -9.62
N GLU A 10 -26.93 9.74 -10.45
CA GLU A 10 -25.68 10.50 -10.59
C GLU A 10 -25.27 11.18 -9.29
N LEU A 11 -26.22 11.77 -8.55
CA LEU A 11 -25.95 12.37 -7.25
C LEU A 11 -25.47 11.32 -6.23
N LEU A 12 -26.10 10.14 -6.22
CA LEU A 12 -25.78 9.04 -5.32
C LEU A 12 -24.38 8.46 -5.60
N ASN A 13 -24.04 8.28 -6.87
CA ASN A 13 -22.73 7.82 -7.31
C ASN A 13 -21.63 8.83 -6.96
N ARG A 14 -21.83 10.12 -7.25
CA ARG A 14 -20.88 11.17 -6.87
C ARG A 14 -20.64 11.25 -5.36
N THR A 15 -21.69 11.09 -4.56
CA THR A 15 -21.55 11.10 -3.10
C THR A 15 -20.90 9.84 -2.55
N ASN A 16 -21.08 8.67 -3.20
CA ASN A 16 -20.34 7.45 -2.87
C ASN A 16 -18.86 7.60 -3.20
N GLU A 17 -18.53 8.14 -4.36
CA GLU A 17 -17.16 8.44 -4.77
C GLU A 17 -16.49 9.40 -3.79
N GLN A 18 -17.15 10.49 -3.41
CA GLN A 18 -16.63 11.45 -2.41
C GLN A 18 -16.39 10.81 -1.03
N ALA A 19 -17.27 9.91 -0.58
CA ALA A 19 -17.08 9.22 0.69
C ALA A 19 -15.87 8.27 0.65
N VAL A 20 -15.72 7.53 -0.46
CA VAL A 20 -14.57 6.65 -0.68
C VAL A 20 -13.28 7.47 -0.81
N GLU A 21 -13.31 8.58 -1.56
CA GLU A 21 -12.18 9.50 -1.69
C GLU A 21 -11.76 10.10 -0.35
N ARG A 22 -12.71 10.48 0.51
CA ARG A 22 -12.38 10.95 1.86
C ARG A 22 -11.77 9.85 2.72
N ALA A 23 -12.33 8.64 2.71
CA ALA A 23 -11.84 7.54 3.53
C ALA A 23 -10.45 7.04 3.12
N PHE A 24 -10.15 7.01 1.83
CA PHE A 24 -8.88 6.52 1.28
C PHE A 24 -7.92 7.64 0.83
N GLY A 25 -8.34 8.91 0.97
CA GLY A 25 -7.58 10.08 0.54
C GLY A 25 -6.46 10.47 1.48
N ALA A 26 -5.59 11.37 1.01
CA ALA A 26 -4.35 11.75 1.70
C ALA A 26 -4.56 12.29 3.12
N GLU A 27 -5.61 13.08 3.36
CA GLU A 27 -5.91 13.61 4.69
C GLU A 27 -6.20 12.49 5.69
N ASN A 28 -7.10 11.56 5.34
CA ASN A 28 -7.47 10.46 6.23
C ASN A 28 -6.31 9.47 6.41
N ARG A 29 -5.56 9.17 5.33
CA ARG A 29 -4.36 8.31 5.44
C ARG A 29 -3.34 8.89 6.40
N ASN A 30 -2.99 10.18 6.28
CA ASN A 30 -2.03 10.81 7.18
C ASN A 30 -2.53 10.81 8.63
N LYS A 31 -3.82 11.12 8.86
CA LYS A 31 -4.45 11.00 10.18
C LYS A 31 -4.29 9.59 10.76
N LEU A 32 -4.59 8.55 9.97
CA LEU A 32 -4.49 7.15 10.39
C LEU A 32 -3.04 6.74 10.67
N ILE A 33 -2.09 7.14 9.82
CA ILE A 33 -0.66 6.86 10.03
C ILE A 33 -0.15 7.53 11.31
N ASP A 34 -0.53 8.78 11.57
CA ASP A 34 -0.17 9.47 12.81
C ASP A 34 -0.80 8.78 14.03
N GLN A 35 -2.06 8.37 13.95
CA GLN A 35 -2.72 7.59 15.00
C GLN A 35 -1.98 6.28 15.30
N TYR A 36 -1.57 5.55 14.25
CA TYR A 36 -0.77 4.33 14.41
C TYR A 36 0.52 4.62 15.18
N PHE A 37 1.28 5.63 14.77
CA PHE A 37 2.56 5.94 15.41
C PHE A 37 2.44 6.56 16.80
N VAL A 38 1.35 7.26 17.11
CA VAL A 38 1.06 7.71 18.48
C VAL A 38 0.74 6.51 19.39
N SER A 39 0.06 5.49 18.86
CA SER A 39 -0.29 4.28 19.62
C SER A 39 0.87 3.30 19.80
N SER A 40 1.87 3.33 18.90
CA SER A 40 3.10 2.56 19.05
C SER A 40 3.94 3.19 20.15
N ARG A 41 3.93 2.58 21.35
CA ARG A 41 4.58 3.09 22.58
C ARG A 41 6.11 3.19 22.53
N ASN A 42 6.75 2.82 21.42
CA ASN A 42 8.20 2.80 21.26
C ASN A 42 8.64 3.90 20.29
N SER A 43 9.79 4.52 20.57
CA SER A 43 10.49 5.32 19.58
C SER A 43 10.78 4.47 18.35
N ILE A 44 10.54 5.04 17.16
CA ILE A 44 10.89 4.35 15.92
C ILE A 44 12.41 4.37 15.78
N GLU A 45 13.01 3.20 15.77
CA GLU A 45 14.43 3.01 15.52
C GLU A 45 14.62 2.42 14.11
N ALA A 46 15.80 2.65 13.52
CA ALA A 46 16.13 2.15 12.18
C ALA A 46 15.93 0.63 12.08
N ALA A 47 16.36 -0.13 13.09
CA ALA A 47 16.26 -1.59 13.14
C ALA A 47 14.82 -2.13 13.09
N GLY A 48 13.87 -1.42 13.71
CA GLY A 48 12.45 -1.81 13.74
C GLY A 48 11.60 -1.20 12.63
N ALA A 49 12.14 -0.24 11.85
CA ALA A 49 11.39 0.56 10.90
C ALA A 49 10.59 -0.27 9.88
N TRP A 50 11.18 -1.35 9.39
CA TRP A 50 10.54 -2.24 8.41
C TRP A 50 9.25 -2.89 8.94
N GLN A 51 9.17 -3.17 10.24
CA GLN A 51 7.97 -3.77 10.85
C GLN A 51 6.78 -2.84 10.72
N HIS A 52 6.99 -1.53 10.93
CA HIS A 52 5.91 -0.55 10.80
C HIS A 52 5.41 -0.45 9.36
N VAL A 53 6.32 -0.51 8.38
CA VAL A 53 5.93 -0.53 6.95
C VAL A 53 5.05 -1.74 6.65
N TYR A 54 5.45 -2.94 7.09
CA TYR A 54 4.65 -4.15 6.87
C TYR A 54 3.34 -4.16 7.63
N ARG A 55 3.31 -3.76 8.91
CA ARG A 55 2.07 -3.66 9.70
C ARG A 55 1.04 -2.74 9.04
N LEU A 56 1.49 -1.62 8.48
CA LEU A 56 0.60 -0.63 7.86
C LEU A 56 0.11 -1.05 6.47
N LEU A 57 0.97 -1.66 5.65
CA LEU A 57 0.74 -1.76 4.19
C LEU A 57 0.75 -3.17 3.61
N LEU A 58 1.44 -4.12 4.23
CA LEU A 58 1.43 -5.51 3.75
C LEU A 58 0.04 -6.10 4.00
N TRP A 59 -0.41 -7.03 3.16
CA TRP A 59 -1.70 -7.69 3.35
C TRP A 59 -1.59 -9.20 3.22
N SER A 60 -2.57 -9.90 3.78
CA SER A 60 -2.75 -11.33 3.51
C SER A 60 -3.48 -11.52 2.20
N ASP A 61 -2.93 -12.35 1.33
CA ASP A 61 -3.58 -12.77 0.11
C ASP A 61 -4.85 -13.58 0.44
N PRO A 62 -6.04 -13.15 0.00
CA PRO A 62 -7.29 -13.81 0.36
C PRO A 62 -7.42 -15.22 -0.24
N THR A 63 -6.64 -15.55 -1.27
CA THR A 63 -6.71 -16.85 -1.94
C THR A 63 -5.83 -17.91 -1.28
N THR A 64 -4.67 -17.50 -0.73
CA THR A 64 -3.73 -18.42 -0.08
C THR A 64 -3.75 -18.32 1.44
N GLY A 65 -4.27 -17.23 2.00
CA GLY A 65 -4.19 -16.90 3.42
C GLY A 65 -2.81 -16.42 3.88
N LEU A 66 -1.81 -16.39 2.98
CA LEU A 66 -0.42 -16.07 3.29
C LEU A 66 -0.13 -14.58 3.12
N ALA A 67 1.00 -14.12 3.66
CA ALA A 67 1.44 -12.74 3.49
C ALA A 67 1.81 -12.52 2.02
N HIS A 68 1.31 -11.43 1.42
CA HIS A 68 1.48 -11.21 -0.01
C HIS A 68 2.90 -10.73 -0.34
N CYS A 69 3.69 -11.56 -1.01
CA CYS A 69 5.00 -11.20 -1.55
C CYS A 69 5.10 -11.24 -3.08
N TYR A 70 4.11 -11.82 -3.78
CA TYR A 70 4.11 -11.92 -5.23
C TYR A 70 2.70 -12.13 -5.80
N GLU A 71 2.57 -12.09 -7.12
CA GLU A 71 1.30 -12.27 -7.85
C GLU A 71 0.51 -13.50 -7.35
N SER A 72 -0.76 -13.27 -6.99
CA SER A 72 -1.61 -14.27 -6.32
C SER A 72 -1.75 -15.56 -7.11
N ASP A 73 -1.92 -15.48 -8.43
CA ASP A 73 -2.07 -16.63 -9.33
C ASP A 73 -0.79 -17.49 -9.41
N LYS A 74 0.37 -16.88 -9.19
CA LYS A 74 1.68 -17.55 -9.15
C LYS A 74 1.98 -18.15 -7.79
N SER A 75 1.30 -17.70 -6.75
CA SER A 75 1.53 -18.09 -5.36
C SER A 75 0.58 -19.17 -4.86
N GLN A 76 -0.28 -19.75 -5.72
CA GLN A 76 -1.20 -20.82 -5.32
C GLN A 76 -0.48 -22.15 -5.02
N PRO A 77 -1.06 -23.05 -4.19
CA PRO A 77 -0.55 -24.40 -4.00
C PRO A 77 -0.21 -25.11 -5.32
N GLY A 78 0.95 -25.75 -5.38
CA GLY A 78 1.49 -26.40 -6.59
C GLY A 78 2.16 -25.45 -7.60
N LYS A 79 2.18 -24.13 -7.35
CA LYS A 79 2.92 -23.16 -8.16
C LYS A 79 4.30 -22.85 -7.55
N PRO A 80 5.28 -22.39 -8.36
CA PRO A 80 6.65 -22.16 -7.91
C PRO A 80 6.82 -21.14 -6.77
N TRP A 81 5.89 -20.19 -6.62
CA TRP A 81 5.99 -19.18 -5.57
C TRP A 81 5.34 -19.58 -4.25
N TYR A 82 4.55 -20.65 -4.19
CA TYR A 82 3.84 -21.00 -2.95
C TYR A 82 4.78 -21.31 -1.78
N ALA A 83 5.83 -22.11 -2.02
CA ALA A 83 6.85 -22.40 -1.01
C ALA A 83 7.57 -21.13 -0.52
N ARG A 84 7.79 -20.17 -1.43
CA ARG A 84 8.40 -18.87 -1.11
C ARG A 84 7.48 -18.02 -0.25
N SER A 85 6.19 -17.98 -0.58
CA SER A 85 5.18 -17.28 0.21
C SER A 85 5.04 -17.88 1.60
N LEU A 86 5.16 -19.20 1.75
CA LEU A 86 5.21 -19.88 3.05
C LEU A 86 6.45 -19.46 3.86
N ALA A 87 7.64 -19.49 3.23
CA ALA A 87 8.89 -19.11 3.89
C ALA A 87 8.89 -17.63 4.32
N PHE A 88 8.42 -16.73 3.45
CA PHE A 88 8.25 -15.33 3.78
C PHE A 88 7.24 -15.11 4.91
N HIS A 89 6.08 -15.77 4.85
CA HIS A 89 5.05 -15.67 5.88
C HIS A 89 5.55 -16.17 7.24
N SER A 90 6.28 -17.29 7.27
CA SER A 90 6.91 -17.81 8.49
C SER A 90 7.93 -16.82 9.06
N TRP A 91 8.87 -16.36 8.21
CA TRP A 91 9.89 -15.39 8.61
C TRP A 91 9.28 -14.10 9.16
N LEU A 92 8.20 -13.63 8.55
CA LEU A 92 7.52 -12.41 8.98
C LEU A 92 6.80 -12.61 10.32
N ALA A 93 6.15 -13.77 10.52
CA ALA A 93 5.50 -14.12 11.79
C ALA A 93 6.53 -14.17 12.93
N ASP A 94 7.68 -14.81 12.70
CA ASP A 94 8.79 -14.86 13.66
C ASP A 94 9.32 -13.45 13.96
N GLY A 95 9.52 -12.64 12.92
CA GLY A 95 9.97 -11.26 13.06
C GLY A 95 8.98 -10.35 13.79
N PHE A 96 7.69 -10.69 13.81
CA PHE A 96 6.66 -9.99 14.58
C PHE A 96 6.43 -10.60 15.97
N GLY A 97 7.05 -11.74 16.28
CA GLY A 97 6.83 -12.47 17.52
C GLY A 97 5.41 -13.04 17.64
N VAL A 98 4.77 -13.39 16.52
CA VAL A 98 3.40 -13.90 16.48
C VAL A 98 3.34 -15.27 15.82
N GLN A 99 2.29 -16.03 16.11
CA GLN A 99 2.02 -17.28 15.40
C GLN A 99 1.63 -16.98 13.94
N PRO A 100 2.06 -17.80 12.96
CA PRO A 100 1.69 -17.62 11.56
C PRO A 100 0.18 -17.41 11.32
N ALA A 101 -0.66 -18.20 11.99
CA ALA A 101 -2.11 -18.11 11.90
C ALA A 101 -2.71 -16.75 12.36
N VAL A 102 -1.96 -15.96 13.12
CA VAL A 102 -2.39 -14.66 13.65
C VAL A 102 -1.89 -13.50 12.80
N LEU A 103 -0.88 -13.72 11.94
CA LEU A 103 -0.19 -12.65 11.20
C LEU A 103 -1.13 -11.75 10.40
N ALA A 104 -2.20 -12.31 9.81
CA ALA A 104 -3.18 -11.54 9.05
C ALA A 104 -3.87 -10.41 9.86
N LYS A 105 -3.88 -10.52 11.20
CA LYS A 105 -4.43 -9.50 12.11
C LYS A 105 -3.43 -8.38 12.43
N GLU A 106 -2.15 -8.63 12.19
CA GLU A 106 -1.04 -7.73 12.52
C GLU A 106 -0.63 -6.83 11.33
N ILE A 107 -1.14 -7.12 10.13
CA ILE A 107 -0.85 -6.40 8.88
C ILE A 107 -2.13 -5.78 8.29
N ASP A 108 -2.00 -5.08 7.17
CA ASP A 108 -3.05 -4.38 6.43
C ASP A 108 -3.77 -3.31 7.26
N TRP A 109 -3.11 -2.80 8.31
CA TRP A 109 -3.74 -1.93 9.32
C TRP A 109 -4.34 -0.68 8.68
N LEU A 110 -3.62 -0.04 7.75
CA LEU A 110 -4.08 1.22 7.13
C LEU A 110 -5.34 1.00 6.30
N PHE A 111 -5.40 -0.09 5.54
CA PHE A 111 -6.57 -0.44 4.74
C PHE A 111 -7.76 -0.83 5.63
N VAL A 112 -7.54 -1.65 6.66
CA VAL A 112 -8.59 -2.08 7.61
C VAL A 112 -9.19 -0.88 8.33
N LYS A 113 -8.36 0.09 8.75
CA LYS A 113 -8.85 1.32 9.39
C LYS A 113 -9.56 2.25 8.41
N ALA A 114 -9.07 2.41 7.19
CA ALA A 114 -9.78 3.18 6.16
C ALA A 114 -11.15 2.57 5.82
N CYS A 115 -11.25 1.23 5.73
CA CYS A 115 -12.51 0.52 5.58
C CYS A 115 -13.45 0.76 6.77
N SER A 116 -12.92 0.77 7.99
CA SER A 116 -13.70 1.05 9.20
C SER A 116 -14.26 2.48 9.21
N ASP A 117 -13.44 3.46 8.84
CA ASP A 117 -13.87 4.87 8.70
C ASP A 117 -14.94 5.02 7.62
N LEU A 118 -14.78 4.33 6.47
CA LEU A 118 -15.79 4.31 5.41
C LEU A 118 -17.11 3.69 5.88
N ALA A 119 -17.06 2.54 6.56
CA ALA A 119 -18.25 1.88 7.09
C ALA A 119 -18.98 2.78 8.11
N ALA A 120 -18.25 3.44 9.00
CA ALA A 120 -18.82 4.39 9.96
C ALA A 120 -19.47 5.61 9.26
N ALA A 121 -18.87 6.10 8.17
CA ALA A 121 -19.45 7.16 7.35
C ALA A 121 -20.69 6.70 6.57
N ALA A 122 -20.70 5.45 6.10
CA ALA A 122 -21.83 4.85 5.40
C ALA A 122 -23.07 4.72 6.32
N VAL A 123 -22.89 4.25 7.56
CA VAL A 123 -23.99 4.14 8.55
C VAL A 123 -24.66 5.49 8.81
N LYS A 124 -23.88 6.55 9.05
CA LYS A 124 -24.42 7.92 9.25
C LYS A 124 -25.19 8.45 8.04
N ARG A 125 -24.84 7.98 6.83
CA ARG A 125 -25.51 8.36 5.59
C ARG A 125 -26.76 7.53 5.33
N GLU A 126 -26.75 6.26 5.71
CA GLU A 126 -27.88 5.36 5.59
C GLU A 126 -29.11 5.88 6.35
N GLU A 127 -28.93 6.49 7.53
CA GLU A 127 -30.04 7.12 8.26
C GLU A 127 -30.75 8.21 7.43
N ARG A 128 -29.96 9.02 6.69
CA ARG A 128 -30.50 10.06 5.79
C ARG A 128 -31.15 9.46 4.54
N LEU A 129 -30.52 8.45 3.95
CA LEU A 129 -31.04 7.78 2.74
C LEU A 129 -32.28 6.95 3.03
N ALA A 130 -32.37 6.29 4.19
CA ALA A 130 -33.53 5.51 4.62
C ALA A 130 -34.79 6.39 4.72
N SER A 131 -34.64 7.63 5.19
CA SER A 131 -35.74 8.59 5.24
C SER A 131 -36.24 9.00 3.84
N ALA A 132 -35.33 9.19 2.88
CA ALA A 132 -35.68 9.46 1.49
C ALA A 132 -36.29 8.23 0.79
N ALA A 133 -35.68 7.06 0.97
CA ALA A 133 -36.13 5.79 0.44
C ALA A 133 -37.52 5.41 0.97
N SER A 134 -37.79 5.62 2.27
CA SER A 134 -39.12 5.40 2.85
C SER A 134 -40.19 6.23 2.16
N ARG A 135 -39.93 7.53 1.93
CA ARG A 135 -40.84 8.41 1.17
C ARG A 135 -41.05 7.95 -0.28
N GLN A 136 -39.98 7.54 -0.95
CA GLN A 136 -40.04 7.06 -2.34
C GLN A 136 -40.70 5.68 -2.48
N ARG A 137 -40.59 4.83 -1.46
CA ARG A 137 -41.18 3.48 -1.42
C ARG A 137 -42.62 3.48 -0.95
N ALA A 138 -43.09 4.53 -0.26
CA ALA A 138 -44.46 4.64 0.25
C ALA A 138 -45.56 4.37 -0.81
N PRO A 139 -45.45 4.85 -2.07
CA PRO A 139 -46.43 4.55 -3.13
C PRO A 139 -46.49 3.06 -3.53
N TYR A 140 -45.46 2.28 -3.19
CA TYR A 140 -45.31 0.88 -3.56
C TYR A 140 -45.50 -0.07 -2.37
N ALA A 141 -46.08 0.42 -1.27
CA ALA A 141 -46.38 -0.39 -0.09
C ALA A 141 -47.18 -1.65 -0.47
N GLY A 142 -46.82 -2.79 0.14
CA GLY A 142 -47.48 -4.08 -0.10
C GLY A 142 -47.05 -4.82 -1.38
N ARG A 143 -46.14 -4.25 -2.19
CA ARG A 143 -45.65 -4.91 -3.43
C ARG A 143 -44.38 -5.74 -3.26
N ALA A 144 -43.96 -6.00 -2.03
CA ALA A 144 -42.81 -6.83 -1.68
C ALA A 144 -41.50 -6.45 -2.40
N PHE A 145 -41.24 -5.15 -2.60
CA PHE A 145 -39.97 -4.70 -3.17
C PHE A 145 -38.79 -5.10 -2.27
N PRO A 146 -37.63 -5.49 -2.84
CA PRO A 146 -36.46 -5.84 -2.06
C PRO A 146 -35.93 -4.62 -1.30
N GLU A 147 -35.59 -4.82 -0.04
CA GLU A 147 -35.02 -3.78 0.82
C GLU A 147 -33.54 -3.53 0.46
N PRO A 148 -33.02 -2.31 0.66
CA PRO A 148 -31.58 -2.06 0.57
C PRO A 148 -30.79 -3.05 1.44
N GLY A 149 -29.73 -3.64 0.88
CA GLY A 149 -28.95 -4.69 1.54
C GLY A 149 -29.57 -6.09 1.52
N ALA A 150 -30.80 -6.27 1.01
CA ALA A 150 -31.37 -7.59 0.81
C ALA A 150 -30.61 -8.35 -0.30
N ASP A 151 -29.90 -9.39 0.11
CA ASP A 151 -29.13 -10.28 -0.75
C ASP A 151 -29.29 -11.72 -0.24
N PRO A 152 -30.38 -12.40 -0.62
CA PRO A 152 -30.71 -13.72 -0.09
C PRO A 152 -29.69 -14.78 -0.50
N GLU A 153 -29.01 -14.60 -1.64
CA GLU A 153 -27.96 -15.52 -2.09
C GLU A 153 -26.73 -15.43 -1.20
N LEU A 154 -26.20 -14.22 -0.97
CA LEU A 154 -25.07 -14.03 -0.05
C LEU A 154 -25.42 -14.40 1.38
N ALA A 155 -26.63 -14.06 1.85
CA ALA A 155 -27.11 -14.46 3.17
C ALA A 155 -27.18 -15.99 3.28
N GLY A 156 -27.69 -16.68 2.26
CA GLY A 156 -27.72 -18.14 2.20
C GLY A 156 -26.33 -18.76 2.27
N ILE A 157 -25.37 -18.28 1.48
CA ILE A 157 -23.98 -18.76 1.49
C ILE A 157 -23.37 -18.63 2.90
N ILE A 158 -23.53 -17.46 3.54
CA ILE A 158 -22.98 -17.22 4.88
C ILE A 158 -23.70 -18.10 5.91
N GLN A 159 -25.04 -18.19 5.84
CA GLN A 159 -25.85 -18.97 6.75
C GLN A 159 -25.49 -20.45 6.69
N ASP A 160 -25.28 -21.01 5.50
CA ASP A 160 -24.95 -22.43 5.36
C ASP A 160 -23.62 -22.80 6.01
N VAL A 161 -22.64 -21.90 5.98
CA VAL A 161 -21.35 -22.09 6.67
C VAL A 161 -21.47 -21.84 8.17
N MET A 162 -22.20 -20.81 8.59
CA MET A 162 -22.26 -20.36 9.99
C MET A 162 -23.27 -21.12 10.84
N ARG A 163 -24.27 -21.79 10.25
CA ARG A 163 -25.37 -22.47 10.96
C ARG A 163 -24.92 -23.32 12.16
N PRO A 164 -23.85 -24.12 12.10
CA PRO A 164 -23.41 -24.93 13.24
C PRO A 164 -22.91 -24.12 14.44
N TYR A 165 -22.51 -22.87 14.22
CA TYR A 165 -21.87 -22.00 15.22
C TYR A 165 -22.83 -20.92 15.76
N LEU A 166 -24.02 -20.79 15.17
CA LEU A 166 -25.00 -19.80 15.58
C LEU A 166 -25.91 -20.38 16.66
N SER A 167 -26.04 -19.67 17.78
CA SER A 167 -26.97 -20.03 18.87
C SER A 167 -28.44 -19.84 18.49
N GLY A 168 -28.73 -19.18 17.37
CA GLY A 168 -30.05 -18.94 16.82
C GLY A 168 -29.96 -18.31 15.43
N ALA A 169 -31.05 -18.31 14.68
CA ALA A 169 -31.10 -17.66 13.38
C ALA A 169 -31.02 -16.13 13.54
N PRO A 170 -30.06 -15.44 12.90
CA PRO A 170 -30.05 -13.99 12.85
C PRO A 170 -31.33 -13.46 12.21
N SER A 171 -31.78 -12.30 12.65
CA SER A 171 -32.94 -11.61 12.07
C SER A 171 -32.65 -11.11 10.64
N ASP A 172 -33.72 -10.87 9.85
CA ASP A 172 -33.59 -10.29 8.50
C ASP A 172 -32.91 -8.92 8.50
N ALA A 173 -33.02 -8.17 9.60
CA ALA A 173 -32.30 -6.91 9.75
C ALA A 173 -30.79 -7.14 9.91
N GLU A 174 -30.38 -8.12 10.72
CA GLU A 174 -28.97 -8.46 10.92
C GLU A 174 -28.33 -9.03 9.64
N TRP A 175 -29.05 -9.88 8.91
CA TRP A 175 -28.60 -10.39 7.62
C TRP A 175 -28.36 -9.27 6.61
N ARG A 176 -29.30 -8.31 6.50
CA ARG A 176 -29.13 -7.14 5.62
C ARG A 176 -27.91 -6.30 5.98
N VAL A 177 -27.68 -6.07 7.28
CA VAL A 177 -26.50 -5.33 7.74
C VAL A 177 -25.22 -6.08 7.38
N LEU A 178 -25.20 -7.41 7.54
CA LEU A 178 -24.04 -8.22 7.22
C LEU A 178 -23.74 -8.25 5.71
N THR A 179 -24.71 -8.59 4.87
CA THR A 179 -24.56 -8.64 3.41
C THR A 179 -24.12 -7.29 2.85
N GLN A 180 -24.68 -6.20 3.37
CA GLN A 180 -24.29 -4.84 3.02
C GLN A 180 -22.84 -4.54 3.40
N LYS A 181 -22.42 -4.87 4.63
CA LYS A 181 -21.01 -4.70 5.06
C LYS A 181 -20.05 -5.52 4.19
N VAL A 182 -20.40 -6.75 3.85
CA VAL A 182 -19.60 -7.61 2.96
C VAL A 182 -19.48 -6.99 1.57
N ARG A 183 -20.59 -6.55 0.95
CA ARG A 183 -20.56 -5.91 -0.37
C ARG A 183 -19.75 -4.61 -0.36
N GLN A 184 -19.91 -3.77 0.66
CA GLN A 184 -19.13 -2.54 0.82
C GLN A 184 -17.63 -2.84 0.90
N PHE A 185 -17.24 -3.84 1.71
CA PHE A 185 -15.86 -4.28 1.83
C PHE A 185 -15.29 -4.80 0.50
N LEU A 186 -16.07 -5.61 -0.23
CA LEU A 186 -15.66 -6.14 -1.54
C LEU A 186 -15.54 -5.03 -2.60
N ALA A 187 -16.43 -4.05 -2.59
CA ALA A 187 -16.42 -2.92 -3.53
C ALA A 187 -15.13 -2.08 -3.41
N VAL A 188 -14.54 -2.01 -2.22
CA VAL A 188 -13.32 -1.22 -1.98
C VAL A 188 -12.03 -2.04 -1.99
N GLN A 189 -12.08 -3.35 -2.23
CA GLN A 189 -10.86 -4.18 -2.36
C GLN A 189 -9.91 -3.64 -3.44
N ASN A 190 -10.46 -3.14 -4.55
CA ASN A 190 -9.66 -2.53 -5.61
C ASN A 190 -8.95 -1.24 -5.16
N LYS A 191 -9.47 -0.55 -4.13
CA LYS A 191 -8.84 0.66 -3.56
C LYS A 191 -7.61 0.34 -2.72
N ARG A 192 -7.40 -0.92 -2.28
CA ARG A 192 -6.15 -1.35 -1.62
C ARG A 192 -4.94 -1.00 -2.47
N LYS A 193 -5.00 -1.21 -3.80
CA LYS A 193 -3.90 -0.90 -4.72
C LYS A 193 -3.52 0.59 -4.70
N ASN A 194 -4.51 1.47 -4.65
CA ASN A 194 -4.28 2.92 -4.59
C ASN A 194 -3.73 3.34 -3.23
N LEU A 195 -4.27 2.77 -2.15
CA LEU A 195 -3.80 3.00 -0.79
C LEU A 195 -2.36 2.50 -0.61
N VAL A 196 -1.99 1.36 -1.19
CA VAL A 196 -0.61 0.86 -1.15
C VAL A 196 0.31 1.77 -1.95
N GLY A 197 -0.10 2.30 -3.10
CA GLY A 197 0.70 3.24 -3.90
C GLY A 197 1.06 4.51 -3.11
N GLU A 198 0.06 5.37 -2.87
CA GLU A 198 0.30 6.66 -2.20
C GLU A 198 0.61 6.50 -0.70
N GLY A 199 0.01 5.50 -0.06
CA GLY A 199 0.26 5.20 1.35
C GLY A 199 1.67 4.68 1.60
N PHE A 200 2.33 4.05 0.61
CA PHE A 200 3.73 3.68 0.75
C PHE A 200 4.63 4.90 0.89
N GLU A 201 4.40 5.93 0.08
CA GLU A 201 5.11 7.20 0.16
C GLU A 201 4.85 7.89 1.51
N ASP A 202 3.58 7.98 1.92
CA ASP A 202 3.18 8.62 3.18
C ASP A 202 3.79 7.89 4.40
N VAL A 203 3.79 6.55 4.41
CA VAL A 203 4.38 5.74 5.49
C VAL A 203 5.89 5.89 5.53
N LEU A 204 6.58 5.82 4.38
CA LEU A 204 8.03 6.02 4.31
C LEU A 204 8.41 7.41 4.82
N ALA A 205 7.69 8.47 4.44
CA ALA A 205 7.93 9.81 4.95
C ALA A 205 7.89 9.86 6.49
N GLN A 206 6.89 9.23 7.08
CA GLN A 206 6.70 9.23 8.54
C GLN A 206 7.71 8.35 9.27
N VAL A 207 8.13 7.23 8.67
CA VAL A 207 9.21 6.37 9.17
C VAL A 207 10.54 7.11 9.14
N ILE A 208 10.91 7.73 8.02
CA ILE A 208 12.17 8.48 7.88
C ILE A 208 12.21 9.64 8.88
N ARG A 209 11.15 10.44 8.97
CA ARG A 209 11.08 11.56 9.92
C ARG A 209 11.30 11.11 11.37
N ARG A 210 10.66 10.02 11.78
CA ARG A 210 10.73 9.55 13.17
C ARG A 210 12.04 8.82 13.47
N ALA A 211 12.46 7.90 12.61
CA ALA A 211 13.69 7.13 12.81
C ALA A 211 14.93 8.01 12.74
N CYS A 212 14.95 9.00 11.84
CA CYS A 212 16.07 9.91 11.66
C CYS A 212 15.91 11.24 12.42
N ARG A 213 14.83 11.40 13.21
CA ARG A 213 14.50 12.62 13.98
C ARG A 213 14.49 13.90 13.13
N LEU A 214 14.01 13.79 11.89
CA LEU A 214 13.93 14.89 10.94
C LEU A 214 12.63 15.67 11.09
N SER A 215 12.71 16.97 10.81
CA SER A 215 11.54 17.85 10.78
C SER A 215 10.60 17.52 9.61
N ASN A 216 9.32 17.91 9.73
CA ASN A 216 8.36 17.79 8.64
C ASN A 216 8.79 18.55 7.37
N SER A 217 9.52 19.66 7.52
CA SER A 217 10.07 20.42 6.39
C SER A 217 11.22 19.71 5.68
N SER A 218 11.94 18.81 6.37
CA SER A 218 13.10 18.10 5.83
C SER A 218 12.73 16.89 4.98
N VAL A 219 11.54 16.31 5.18
CA VAL A 219 11.07 15.15 4.39
C VAL A 219 9.72 15.51 3.80
N GLN A 220 9.64 15.61 2.48
CA GLN A 220 8.45 16.06 1.78
C GLN A 220 7.95 14.99 0.81
N SER A 221 6.66 14.66 0.85
CA SER A 221 6.04 13.70 -0.08
C SER A 221 5.29 14.42 -1.20
N ARG A 222 5.36 13.87 -2.42
CA ARG A 222 4.55 14.26 -3.58
C ARG A 222 4.62 15.75 -3.94
N ARG A 223 5.77 16.40 -3.68
CA ARG A 223 6.00 17.79 -4.06
C ARG A 223 6.33 17.89 -5.54
N LEU A 224 5.95 18.99 -6.17
CA LEU A 224 6.39 19.26 -7.52
C LEU A 224 7.92 19.46 -7.50
N LEU A 225 8.60 18.96 -8.53
CA LEU A 225 10.06 18.98 -8.59
C LEU A 225 10.64 20.38 -8.34
N TYR A 226 10.03 21.40 -8.95
CA TYR A 226 10.47 22.80 -8.82
C TYR A 226 10.13 23.45 -7.47
N GLU A 227 9.33 22.79 -6.62
CA GLU A 227 9.08 23.24 -5.25
C GLU A 227 10.14 22.71 -4.27
N ILE A 228 10.99 21.78 -4.71
CA ILE A 228 12.10 21.25 -3.93
C ILE A 228 13.28 22.21 -4.08
N PRO A 229 13.85 22.75 -2.99
CA PRO A 229 15.03 23.61 -3.08
C PRO A 229 16.18 22.92 -3.81
N GLY A 230 16.82 23.63 -4.74
CA GLY A 230 17.87 23.09 -5.61
C GLY A 230 17.40 22.69 -7.02
N PHE A 231 16.11 22.85 -7.33
CA PHE A 231 15.56 22.64 -8.67
C PHE A 231 14.94 23.90 -9.26
N ASN A 232 15.13 24.09 -10.57
CA ASN A 232 14.47 25.12 -11.36
C ASN A 232 13.07 24.68 -11.79
N ARG A 233 12.22 25.67 -12.12
CA ARG A 233 10.97 25.38 -12.84
C ARG A 233 11.27 24.75 -14.20
N ALA A 234 10.56 23.67 -14.50
CA ALA A 234 10.54 23.11 -15.85
C ALA A 234 10.04 24.17 -16.85
N ARG A 235 10.45 24.03 -18.12
CA ARG A 235 10.00 24.91 -19.20
C ARG A 235 8.47 24.92 -19.29
N SER A 236 7.90 26.09 -19.59
CA SER A 236 6.45 26.28 -19.74
C SER A 236 5.86 25.26 -20.73
N GLY A 237 4.81 24.53 -20.32
CA GLY A 237 4.12 23.52 -21.13
C GLY A 237 4.57 22.07 -20.90
N GLY A 238 5.58 21.82 -20.05
CA GLY A 238 5.94 20.47 -19.62
C GLY A 238 4.92 19.84 -18.67
N LYS A 239 4.88 18.50 -18.63
CA LYS A 239 4.08 17.76 -17.65
C LYS A 239 4.62 18.05 -16.24
N GLU A 240 3.72 18.27 -15.29
CA GLU A 240 4.11 18.39 -13.88
C GLU A 240 4.71 17.08 -13.37
N ASN A 241 5.97 17.13 -12.95
CA ASN A 241 6.65 16.01 -12.32
C ASN A 241 6.60 16.16 -10.79
N LYS A 242 5.98 15.16 -10.14
CA LYS A 242 5.91 15.06 -8.68
C LYS A 242 6.90 14.02 -8.23
N VAL A 243 7.73 14.41 -7.27
CA VAL A 243 8.68 13.50 -6.63
C VAL A 243 7.96 12.73 -5.54
N ASP A 244 8.11 11.40 -5.51
CA ASP A 244 7.49 10.54 -4.49
C ASP A 244 7.91 11.00 -3.07
N LEU A 245 9.23 11.09 -2.79
CA LEU A 245 9.75 11.74 -1.59
C LEU A 245 11.03 12.54 -1.87
N ALA A 246 11.18 13.67 -1.17
CA ALA A 246 12.41 14.45 -1.12
C ALA A 246 12.88 14.58 0.33
N ILE A 247 14.15 14.28 0.58
CA ILE A 247 14.82 14.56 1.84
C ILE A 247 15.79 15.71 1.58
N ASN A 248 15.56 16.85 2.23
CA ASN A 248 16.36 18.05 2.06
C ASN A 248 16.86 18.56 3.41
N GLN A 249 18.17 18.42 3.60
CA GLN A 249 18.95 18.93 4.72
C GLN A 249 20.20 19.63 4.18
N PRO A 250 20.82 20.55 4.94
CA PRO A 250 22.01 21.25 4.48
C PRO A 250 23.16 20.33 4.01
N SER A 251 23.34 19.17 4.68
CA SER A 251 24.36 18.17 4.34
C SER A 251 23.87 17.05 3.42
N MET A 252 22.56 16.86 3.25
CA MET A 252 21.99 15.73 2.53
C MET A 252 20.78 16.13 1.68
N ARG A 253 20.88 15.84 0.38
CA ARG A 253 19.82 16.11 -0.59
C ARG A 253 19.53 14.83 -1.36
N THR A 254 18.37 14.25 -1.13
CA THR A 254 17.99 12.93 -1.66
C THR A 254 16.62 12.99 -2.30
N ILE A 255 16.54 12.53 -3.55
CA ILE A 255 15.29 12.23 -4.24
C ILE A 255 15.05 10.73 -4.12
N VAL A 256 13.85 10.36 -3.70
CA VAL A 256 13.43 8.98 -3.55
C VAL A 256 12.32 8.72 -4.55
N THR A 257 12.47 7.67 -5.35
CA THR A 257 11.32 7.03 -5.98
C THR A 257 10.91 5.81 -5.15
N ALA A 258 9.63 5.72 -4.81
CA ALA A 258 9.09 4.67 -3.96
C ALA A 258 8.03 3.89 -4.74
N LYS A 259 8.24 2.58 -4.89
CA LYS A 259 7.27 1.70 -5.55
C LYS A 259 7.16 0.40 -4.76
N TRP A 260 5.98 0.10 -4.24
CA TRP A 260 5.76 -1.12 -3.44
C TRP A 260 6.17 -2.39 -4.18
N SER A 261 5.80 -2.47 -5.46
CA SER A 261 6.18 -3.54 -6.38
C SER A 261 6.52 -2.95 -7.75
N VAL A 262 7.42 -3.60 -8.48
CA VAL A 262 7.91 -3.14 -9.77
C VAL A 262 7.24 -3.92 -10.90
N ARG A 263 6.93 -3.26 -12.00
CA ARG A 263 6.52 -3.91 -13.25
C ARG A 263 7.36 -3.33 -14.37
N ALA A 264 7.50 -4.07 -15.47
CA ALA A 264 8.39 -3.70 -16.56
C ALA A 264 8.06 -2.34 -17.20
N ASP A 265 6.79 -1.94 -17.23
CA ASP A 265 6.33 -0.63 -17.69
C ASP A 265 6.78 0.50 -16.75
N ARG A 266 6.75 0.25 -15.43
CA ARG A 266 7.17 1.20 -14.40
C ARG A 266 8.69 1.41 -14.37
N GLU A 267 9.47 0.39 -14.69
CA GLU A 267 10.94 0.49 -14.76
C GLU A 267 11.41 1.49 -15.82
N LYS A 268 10.72 1.56 -16.97
CA LYS A 268 11.07 2.50 -18.05
C LYS A 268 10.89 3.96 -17.64
N GLN A 269 9.99 4.23 -16.71
CA GLN A 269 9.71 5.58 -16.25
C GLN A 269 10.90 6.16 -15.45
N PHE A 270 11.66 5.32 -14.74
CA PHE A 270 12.75 5.78 -13.87
C PHE A 270 13.82 6.57 -14.62
N ALA A 271 14.17 6.17 -15.85
CA ALA A 271 15.19 6.86 -16.65
C ALA A 271 14.70 8.23 -17.13
N SER A 272 13.42 8.33 -17.51
CA SER A 272 12.79 9.60 -17.89
C SER A 272 12.73 10.57 -16.71
N ASP A 273 12.27 10.08 -15.55
CA ASP A 273 12.17 10.89 -14.34
C ASP A 273 13.57 11.36 -13.90
N TYR A 274 14.58 10.49 -13.95
CA TYR A 274 15.96 10.84 -13.61
C TYR A 274 16.58 11.86 -14.57
N GLU A 275 16.31 11.76 -15.87
CA GLU A 275 16.74 12.77 -16.84
C GLU A 275 16.11 14.14 -16.53
N GLU A 276 14.82 14.18 -16.20
CA GLU A 276 14.15 15.41 -15.78
C GLU A 276 14.78 16.00 -14.50
N TYR A 277 15.12 15.17 -13.52
CA TYR A 277 15.82 15.62 -12.32
C TYR A 277 17.19 16.21 -12.65
N CYS A 278 17.97 15.54 -13.48
CA CYS A 278 19.29 16.04 -13.90
C CYS A 278 19.20 17.38 -14.66
N ASN A 279 18.16 17.55 -15.49
CA ASN A 279 17.96 18.78 -16.25
C ASN A 279 17.41 19.94 -15.41
N ALA A 280 16.69 19.65 -14.33
CA ALA A 280 16.11 20.65 -13.45
C ALA A 280 17.06 21.11 -12.34
N GLU A 281 18.11 20.37 -12.01
CA GLU A 281 19.10 20.73 -10.98
C GLU A 281 19.74 22.09 -11.29
N SER A 282 19.83 22.96 -10.28
CA SER A 282 20.19 24.37 -10.46
C SER A 282 21.40 24.84 -9.66
N GLU A 283 21.90 24.05 -8.72
CA GLU A 283 22.94 24.44 -7.76
C GLU A 283 24.31 23.83 -8.11
N GLY A 284 24.41 23.04 -9.18
CA GLY A 284 25.64 22.32 -9.55
C GLY A 284 26.04 21.27 -8.52
N LYS A 285 25.10 20.83 -7.68
CA LYS A 285 25.33 19.85 -6.63
C LYS A 285 24.49 18.61 -6.94
N LYS A 286 25.05 17.43 -6.75
CA LYS A 286 24.31 16.18 -6.98
C LYS A 286 23.24 15.96 -5.90
N PHE A 287 22.05 15.50 -6.32
CA PHE A 287 21.10 14.83 -5.41
C PHE A 287 21.39 13.34 -5.42
N ASN A 288 21.33 12.70 -4.26
CA ASN A 288 21.26 11.25 -4.21
C ASN A 288 19.93 10.82 -4.84
N TYR A 289 19.95 9.79 -5.68
CA TYR A 289 18.74 9.20 -6.24
C TYR A 289 18.57 7.78 -5.73
N VAL A 290 17.53 7.57 -4.93
CA VAL A 290 17.29 6.32 -4.19
C VAL A 290 16.00 5.68 -4.65
N PHE A 291 16.03 4.36 -4.86
CA PHE A 291 14.84 3.58 -5.15
C PHE A 291 14.44 2.75 -3.92
N VAL A 292 13.23 2.93 -3.39
CA VAL A 292 12.69 2.15 -2.25
C VAL A 292 11.57 1.21 -2.72
N THR A 293 11.64 -0.07 -2.34
CA THR A 293 10.70 -1.10 -2.82
C THR A 293 10.47 -2.27 -1.84
N ASN A 294 9.37 -3.00 -2.04
CA ASN A 294 9.07 -4.30 -1.44
C ASN A 294 8.96 -5.41 -2.52
N GLU A 295 9.70 -5.27 -3.63
CA GLU A 295 9.73 -6.25 -4.73
C GLU A 295 10.51 -7.51 -4.34
N PHE A 296 9.95 -8.68 -4.66
CA PHE A 296 10.57 -9.98 -4.38
C PHE A 296 11.13 -10.67 -5.63
N ASP A 297 10.74 -10.26 -6.84
CA ASP A 297 11.27 -10.85 -8.08
C ASP A 297 12.76 -10.49 -8.27
N PRO A 298 13.68 -11.48 -8.30
CA PRO A 298 15.10 -11.24 -8.38
C PRO A 298 15.52 -10.59 -9.69
N ALA A 299 14.82 -10.87 -10.80
CA ALA A 299 15.14 -10.26 -12.08
C ALA A 299 14.78 -8.77 -12.08
N ARG A 300 13.66 -8.39 -11.44
CA ARG A 300 13.28 -6.98 -11.25
C ARG A 300 14.27 -6.25 -10.33
N LEU A 301 14.64 -6.86 -9.20
CA LEU A 301 15.62 -6.29 -8.28
C LEU A 301 17.00 -6.13 -8.91
N MET A 302 17.49 -7.15 -9.62
CA MET A 302 18.77 -7.12 -10.33
C MET A 302 18.77 -6.02 -11.40
N ARG A 303 17.71 -5.91 -12.22
CA ARG A 303 17.62 -4.83 -13.22
C ARG A 303 17.65 -3.44 -12.59
N ALA A 304 17.03 -3.25 -11.42
CA ALA A 304 17.12 -1.98 -10.70
C ALA A 304 18.55 -1.71 -10.18
N CYS A 305 19.22 -2.74 -9.64
CA CYS A 305 20.60 -2.63 -9.18
C CYS A 305 21.56 -2.27 -10.32
N ASP A 306 21.41 -2.91 -11.48
CA ASP A 306 22.29 -2.73 -12.65
C ASP A 306 21.82 -1.61 -13.59
N ALA A 307 20.77 -0.86 -13.24
CA ALA A 307 20.24 0.21 -14.09
C ALA A 307 21.28 1.31 -14.31
N LEU A 308 21.63 1.54 -15.57
CA LEU A 308 22.57 2.57 -15.99
C LEU A 308 21.87 3.75 -16.64
N PHE A 309 22.36 4.95 -16.38
CA PHE A 309 22.03 6.17 -17.10
C PHE A 309 23.32 6.86 -17.52
N ARG A 310 23.50 7.11 -18.82
CA ARG A 310 24.74 7.68 -19.40
C ARG A 310 26.01 6.99 -18.87
N ASN A 311 26.01 5.65 -18.92
CA ASN A 311 27.10 4.76 -18.50
C ASN A 311 27.51 4.84 -17.02
N ASN A 312 26.64 5.38 -16.15
CA ASN A 312 26.81 5.39 -14.69
C ASN A 312 25.61 4.73 -14.03
N LEU A 313 25.78 4.20 -12.82
CA LEU A 313 24.65 3.71 -12.03
C LEU A 313 23.63 4.84 -11.83
N MET A 314 22.37 4.55 -12.17
CA MET A 314 21.29 5.54 -12.09
C MET A 314 20.90 5.84 -10.65
N PHE A 315 20.75 4.80 -9.84
CA PHE A 315 20.43 4.93 -8.42
C PHE A 315 21.68 4.81 -7.57
N ASP A 316 21.86 5.72 -6.62
CA ASP A 316 22.92 5.63 -5.61
C ASP A 316 22.67 4.42 -4.68
N TYR A 317 21.42 4.21 -4.27
CA TYR A 317 21.01 3.06 -3.48
C TYR A 317 19.70 2.45 -3.98
N ILE A 318 19.63 1.12 -3.96
CA ILE A 318 18.36 0.39 -3.98
C ILE A 318 18.08 -0.05 -2.55
N VAL A 319 16.90 0.30 -2.04
CA VAL A 319 16.49 0.03 -0.67
C VAL A 319 15.31 -0.94 -0.71
N HIS A 320 15.51 -2.15 -0.24
CA HIS A 320 14.41 -3.06 0.04
C HIS A 320 13.88 -2.81 1.45
N ILE A 321 12.57 -2.94 1.67
CA ILE A 321 11.99 -2.78 3.01
C ILE A 321 12.69 -3.64 4.05
N ASN A 322 12.99 -4.90 3.70
CA ASN A 322 13.90 -5.73 4.48
C ASN A 322 14.59 -6.77 3.58
N THR A 323 15.91 -6.71 3.40
CA THR A 323 16.64 -7.65 2.53
C THR A 323 16.62 -9.08 3.06
N SER A 324 16.49 -9.28 4.38
CA SER A 324 16.31 -10.60 4.99
C SER A 324 14.96 -11.24 4.61
N ALA A 325 13.94 -10.45 4.30
CA ALA A 325 12.68 -10.98 3.77
C ALA A 325 12.89 -11.65 2.40
N VAL A 326 13.67 -11.01 1.52
CA VAL A 326 14.00 -11.55 0.19
C VAL A 326 14.82 -12.82 0.35
N MET A 327 15.83 -12.82 1.22
CA MET A 327 16.63 -14.02 1.49
C MET A 327 15.76 -15.16 2.03
N ALA A 328 14.86 -14.89 2.99
CA ALA A 328 13.96 -15.89 3.55
C ALA A 328 13.04 -16.50 2.48
N ALA A 329 12.43 -15.68 1.61
CA ALA A 329 11.57 -16.15 0.54
C ALA A 329 12.31 -17.06 -0.48
N TYR A 330 13.62 -16.90 -0.61
CA TYR A 330 14.45 -17.62 -1.59
C TYR A 330 15.35 -18.70 -1.00
N ASN A 331 15.41 -18.82 0.33
CA ASN A 331 16.14 -19.87 1.05
C ASN A 331 15.25 -21.11 1.30
N VAL A 332 14.47 -21.49 0.29
CA VAL A 332 13.65 -22.71 0.31
C VAL A 332 14.38 -23.85 -0.40
N PRO A 333 14.43 -25.05 0.20
CA PRO A 333 14.86 -26.24 -0.52
C PRO A 333 13.87 -26.47 -1.67
N ASP A 334 14.38 -26.73 -2.87
CA ASP A 334 13.66 -26.93 -4.14
C ASP A 334 13.41 -25.69 -5.02
N ASN A 335 14.47 -25.20 -5.70
CA ASN A 335 14.39 -24.88 -7.14
C ASN A 335 15.79 -24.67 -7.76
N PRO A 336 16.40 -25.68 -8.41
CA PRO A 336 17.71 -25.52 -9.06
C PRO A 336 17.70 -24.58 -10.27
N SER A 337 16.53 -24.15 -10.79
CA SER A 337 16.43 -23.36 -12.03
C SER A 337 16.52 -21.84 -11.86
N ILE A 338 16.59 -21.30 -10.64
CA ILE A 338 16.61 -19.83 -10.36
C ILE A 338 17.95 -19.37 -9.73
N ASP A 339 19.00 -20.17 -9.88
CA ASP A 339 20.25 -20.01 -9.12
C ASP A 339 21.03 -18.71 -9.45
N LYS A 340 21.17 -18.35 -10.73
CA LYS A 340 22.06 -17.23 -11.10
C LYS A 340 21.51 -15.84 -10.76
N THR A 341 20.24 -15.57 -11.08
CA THR A 341 19.64 -14.25 -10.80
C THR A 341 19.45 -14.05 -9.30
N ARG A 342 19.06 -15.10 -8.57
CA ARG A 342 18.99 -15.06 -7.10
C ARG A 342 20.37 -14.78 -6.51
N GLU A 343 21.39 -15.53 -6.93
CA GLU A 343 22.75 -15.35 -6.41
C GLU A 343 23.29 -13.95 -6.70
N ARG A 344 22.96 -13.39 -7.86
CA ARG A 344 23.31 -12.01 -8.21
C ARG A 344 22.65 -10.98 -7.29
N VAL A 345 21.36 -11.17 -6.95
CA VAL A 345 20.69 -10.31 -5.96
C VAL A 345 21.33 -10.45 -4.58
N PHE A 346 21.66 -11.67 -4.15
CA PHE A 346 22.35 -11.88 -2.87
C PHE A 346 23.75 -11.26 -2.86
N GLN A 347 24.46 -11.29 -3.98
CA GLN A 347 25.70 -10.56 -4.18
C GLN A 347 25.49 -9.05 -4.03
N HIS A 348 24.47 -8.46 -4.67
CA HIS A 348 24.15 -7.04 -4.51
C HIS A 348 23.80 -6.67 -3.06
N ILE A 349 23.18 -7.57 -2.29
CA ILE A 349 22.95 -7.36 -0.85
C ILE A 349 24.27 -7.31 -0.09
N ARG A 350 25.15 -8.30 -0.32
CA ARG A 350 26.48 -8.37 0.33
C ARG A 350 27.37 -7.18 -0.01
N GLU A 351 27.32 -6.71 -1.26
CA GLU A 351 28.11 -5.58 -1.76
C GLU A 351 27.54 -4.21 -1.35
N GLY A 352 26.35 -4.16 -0.73
CA GLY A 352 25.70 -2.91 -0.33
C GLY A 352 25.05 -2.13 -1.48
N ARG A 353 24.87 -2.76 -2.64
CA ARG A 353 24.12 -2.19 -3.77
C ARG A 353 22.61 -2.22 -3.51
N LEU A 354 22.13 -3.31 -2.92
CA LEU A 354 20.77 -3.50 -2.43
C LEU A 354 20.79 -3.56 -0.90
N ILE A 355 20.30 -2.52 -0.23
CA ILE A 355 20.35 -2.40 1.25
C ILE A 355 18.96 -2.51 1.88
N SER A 356 18.91 -2.82 3.18
CA SER A 356 17.67 -2.75 3.95
C SER A 356 17.27 -1.30 4.24
N LEU A 357 15.99 -1.08 4.53
CA LEU A 357 15.49 0.20 5.04
C LEU A 357 16.25 0.64 6.30
N GLU A 358 16.52 -0.30 7.21
CA GLU A 358 17.35 -0.08 8.41
C GLU A 358 18.71 0.53 8.04
N ASN A 359 19.48 -0.13 7.18
CA ASN A 359 20.81 0.34 6.80
C ASN A 359 20.77 1.72 6.13
N TRP A 360 19.74 1.98 5.34
CA TRP A 360 19.58 3.28 4.69
C TRP A 360 19.24 4.40 5.70
N LEU A 361 18.36 4.13 6.67
CA LEU A 361 18.05 5.07 7.74
C LEU A 361 19.28 5.37 8.61
N ASP A 362 20.11 4.37 8.88
CA ASP A 362 21.39 4.53 9.57
C ASP A 362 22.36 5.42 8.79
N LEU A 363 22.42 5.28 7.46
CA LEU A 363 23.23 6.16 6.61
C LEU A 363 22.75 7.61 6.67
N ILE A 364 21.43 7.83 6.69
CA ILE A 364 20.84 9.17 6.84
C ILE A 364 21.23 9.79 8.19
N VAL A 365 21.21 9.03 9.28
CA VAL A 365 21.54 9.53 10.63
C VAL A 365 23.02 9.88 10.78
N ARG A 366 23.91 9.24 10.01
CA ARG A 366 25.36 9.45 10.09
C ARG A 366 25.86 10.65 9.27
N GLN A 367 25.03 11.22 8.40
CA GLN A 367 25.33 12.39 7.55
C GLN A 367 24.82 13.69 8.19
#